data_AF-A0AB33WKX0-F1
#
_entry.id   AF-A0AB33WKX0-F1
#
_cell.length_a   1.000
_cell.length_b   1.000
_cell.length_c   1.000
_cell.angle_alpha   90.00
_cell.angle_beta   90.00
_cell.angle_gamma   90.00
#
_symmetry.space_group_name_H-M   'P 1'
#
loop_
_entity.id
_entity.type
_entity.pdbx_description
1 polymer ?
#
loop_
_entity_poly.entity_id
_entity_poly.type
_entity_poly.pdbx_seq_one_letter_code
_entity_poly.pdbx_strand_id
1 'polypeptide(L)'
;MERSVSEKVTIHELTHRRSSIFIDEYVDRYSARVISWNGDERLHVTFGRDSLEVISEPIVPDPENPTKATLGSGKSTPYRNDVASLTMPIDVAEKLAITLLRMVADSKDRESSESDQ
;
A
#
# COMPACT_ATOMS: atom_id res chain seq x y z
N MET A 1 -39.38 -12.66 -46.36
CA MET A 1 -38.57 -12.83 -45.14
C MET A 1 -37.23 -12.15 -45.39
N GLU A 2 -37.07 -10.93 -44.88
CA GLU A 2 -35.82 -10.17 -44.98
C GLU A 2 -34.79 -10.76 -43.99
N ARG A 3 -33.55 -10.96 -44.45
CA ARG A 3 -32.41 -11.32 -43.59
C ARG A 3 -31.66 -10.05 -43.26
N SER A 4 -31.71 -9.61 -42.00
CA SER A 4 -30.76 -8.60 -41.51
C SER A 4 -29.43 -9.28 -41.18
N VAL A 5 -28.37 -8.89 -41.89
CA VAL A 5 -27.00 -9.30 -41.57
C VAL A 5 -26.42 -8.18 -40.71
N SER A 6 -26.21 -8.47 -39.42
CA SER A 6 -25.54 -7.56 -38.50
C SER A 6 -24.03 -7.73 -38.65
N GLU A 7 -23.35 -6.68 -39.11
CA GLU A 7 -21.91 -6.62 -39.29
C GLU A 7 -21.22 -6.48 -37.92
N LYS A 8 -20.30 -7.39 -37.58
CA LYS A 8 -19.60 -7.38 -36.28
C LYS A 8 -18.48 -6.33 -36.29
N VAL A 9 -18.70 -5.23 -35.56
CA VAL A 9 -17.65 -4.27 -35.23
C VAL A 9 -16.67 -4.91 -34.25
N THR A 10 -15.38 -4.92 -34.58
CA THR A 10 -14.32 -5.41 -33.68
C THR A 10 -13.72 -4.22 -32.95
N ILE A 11 -13.94 -4.15 -31.64
CA ILE A 11 -13.37 -3.12 -30.76
C ILE A 11 -12.06 -3.66 -30.19
N HIS A 12 -10.95 -2.98 -30.45
CA HIS A 12 -9.67 -3.31 -29.81
C HIS A 12 -9.63 -2.65 -28.43
N GLU A 13 -9.87 -3.45 -27.39
CA GLU A 13 -9.68 -3.00 -26.01
C GLU A 13 -8.19 -3.05 -25.65
N LEU A 14 -7.62 -1.89 -25.30
CA LEU A 14 -6.32 -1.83 -24.64
C LEU A 14 -6.45 -2.44 -23.25
N THR A 15 -5.92 -3.65 -23.07
CA THR A 15 -5.94 -4.33 -21.78
C THR A 15 -4.96 -3.64 -20.82
N HIS A 16 -5.48 -2.78 -19.94
CA HIS A 16 -4.69 -2.23 -18.84
C HIS A 16 -4.33 -3.36 -17.87
N ARG A 17 -3.17 -3.98 -18.07
CA ARG A 17 -2.63 -4.96 -17.12
C ARG A 17 -1.82 -4.21 -16.08
N ARG A 18 -2.30 -4.19 -14.82
CA ARG A 18 -1.52 -3.72 -13.68
C ARG A 18 -0.20 -4.52 -13.64
N SER A 19 0.93 -3.80 -13.63
CA SER A 19 2.26 -4.39 -13.60
C SER A 19 2.38 -5.32 -12.39
N SER A 20 2.95 -6.52 -12.54
CA SER A 20 3.12 -7.49 -11.44
C SER A 20 4.09 -7.01 -10.35
N ILE A 21 4.70 -5.85 -10.56
CA ILE A 21 5.62 -5.14 -9.67
C ILE A 21 5.01 -3.84 -9.12
N PHE A 22 3.73 -3.57 -9.44
CA PHE A 22 3.02 -2.40 -8.91
C PHE A 22 2.61 -2.67 -7.47
N ILE A 23 3.22 -1.92 -6.54
CA ILE A 23 2.92 -1.99 -5.11
C ILE A 23 1.85 -0.91 -4.85
N ASP A 24 0.59 -1.33 -4.84
CA ASP A 24 -0.58 -0.49 -4.52
C ASP A 24 -0.97 -0.65 -3.05
N GLU A 25 0.03 -0.52 -2.18
CA GLU A 25 -0.12 -0.84 -0.77
C GLU A 25 0.07 0.41 0.07
N TYR A 26 -0.83 0.59 1.04
CA TYR A 26 -0.73 1.65 2.03
C TYR A 26 0.43 1.36 2.99
N VAL A 27 1.26 2.38 3.24
CA VAL A 27 2.42 2.31 4.14
C VAL A 27 2.25 3.37 5.23
N ASP A 28 2.40 2.98 6.48
CA ASP A 28 2.30 3.88 7.65
C ASP A 28 3.64 4.09 8.34
N ARG A 29 4.64 3.28 8.03
CA ARG A 29 6.00 3.34 8.57
C ARG A 29 7.04 3.30 7.46
N TYR A 30 8.19 3.91 7.72
CA TYR A 30 9.38 3.75 6.91
C TYR A 30 10.63 3.70 7.78
N SER A 31 11.71 3.15 7.22
CA SER A 31 13.07 3.27 7.75
C SER A 31 14.01 3.71 6.63
N ALA A 32 14.97 4.57 6.93
CA ALA A 32 15.92 5.09 5.95
C ALA A 32 17.35 5.02 6.50
N ARG A 33 18.30 4.68 5.63
CA ARG A 33 19.73 4.66 5.96
C ARG A 33 20.58 5.03 4.74
N VAL A 34 21.72 5.67 4.98
CA VAL A 34 22.75 5.87 3.97
C VAL A 34 23.60 4.60 3.89
N ILE A 35 23.87 4.13 2.68
CA ILE A 35 24.76 3.01 2.41
C ILE A 35 25.83 3.44 1.41
N SER A 36 27.02 2.86 1.52
CA SER A 36 28.03 2.95 0.46
C SER A 36 27.96 1.69 -0.40
N TRP A 37 27.84 1.85 -1.72
CA TRP A 37 27.84 0.73 -2.66
C TRP A 37 28.59 1.12 -3.93
N ASN A 38 29.63 0.34 -4.26
CA ASN A 38 30.48 0.52 -5.44
C ASN A 38 31.21 1.88 -5.47
N GLY A 39 31.55 2.42 -4.30
CA GLY A 39 32.25 3.70 -4.17
C GLY A 39 31.31 4.91 -4.09
N ASP A 40 30.02 4.72 -4.33
CA ASP A 40 29.02 5.80 -4.27
C ASP A 40 28.16 5.69 -3.01
N GLU A 41 27.77 6.85 -2.46
CA GLU A 41 26.76 6.92 -1.41
C GLU A 41 25.34 6.84 -2.01
N ARG A 42 24.47 6.10 -1.33
CA ARG A 42 23.08 5.86 -1.73
C ARG A 42 22.18 5.92 -0.52
N LEU A 43 20.96 6.41 -0.72
CA LEU A 43 19.89 6.32 0.26
C LEU A 43 19.12 5.01 0.03
N HIS A 44 18.99 4.20 1.08
CA HIS A 44 18.12 3.04 1.10
C HIS A 44 16.93 3.31 2.02
N VAL A 45 15.72 3.17 1.48
CA VAL A 45 14.46 3.38 2.20
C VAL A 45 13.63 2.11 2.13
N THR A 46 13.18 1.63 3.27
CA THR A 46 12.21 0.53 3.39
C THR A 46 10.89 1.08 3.90
N PHE A 47 9.84 0.93 3.10
CA PHE A 47 8.46 1.20 3.49
C PHE A 47 7.83 -0.06 4.06
N GLY A 48 7.07 0.10 5.13
CA GLY A 48 6.37 -1.01 5.76
C GLY A 48 5.04 -0.60 6.34
N ARG A 49 4.31 -1.63 6.78
CA ARG A 49 3.10 -1.46 7.59
C ARG A 49 3.11 -2.35 8.81
N ASP A 50 2.59 -1.84 9.91
CA ASP A 50 2.32 -2.69 11.05
C ASP A 50 1.12 -3.60 10.72
N SER A 51 1.22 -4.88 11.04
CA SER A 51 0.16 -5.86 10.80
C SER A 51 0.01 -6.77 11.99
N LEU A 52 -1.21 -7.27 12.17
CA LEU A 52 -1.53 -8.22 13.22
C LEU A 52 -1.80 -9.57 12.57
N GLU A 53 -0.98 -10.58 12.85
CA GLU A 53 -1.33 -11.95 12.51
C GLU A 53 -2.20 -12.51 13.63
N VAL A 54 -3.38 -12.97 13.27
CA VAL A 54 -4.22 -13.76 14.17
C VAL A 54 -3.85 -15.23 13.93
N ILE A 55 -2.96 -15.76 14.77
CA ILE A 55 -2.40 -17.10 14.61
C ILE A 55 -3.44 -18.18 14.90
N SER A 56 -4.35 -17.92 15.84
CA SER A 56 -5.45 -18.81 16.16
C SER A 56 -6.59 -18.06 16.81
N GLU A 57 -7.80 -18.17 16.29
CA GLU A 57 -9.05 -17.83 16.98
C GLU A 57 -9.80 -19.12 17.27
N PRO A 58 -9.71 -19.68 18.49
CA PRO A 58 -10.43 -20.90 18.80
C PRO A 58 -11.93 -20.60 18.87
N ILE A 59 -12.72 -21.30 18.05
CA ILE A 59 -14.18 -21.32 18.19
C ILE A 59 -14.49 -22.23 19.39
N VAL A 60 -15.00 -21.65 20.48
CA VAL A 60 -15.35 -22.37 21.72
C VAL A 60 -16.86 -22.32 21.95
N PRO A 61 -17.47 -23.33 22.60
CA PRO A 61 -18.87 -23.25 22.99
C PRO A 61 -19.13 -22.07 23.93
N ASP A 62 -20.26 -21.39 23.76
CA ASP A 62 -20.69 -20.30 24.64
C ASP A 62 -20.98 -20.86 26.05
N PRO A 63 -20.32 -20.38 27.11
CA PRO A 63 -20.52 -20.88 28.48
C PRO A 63 -21.94 -20.64 29.01
N GLU A 64 -22.69 -19.68 28.45
CA GLU A 64 -24.07 -19.38 28.83
C GLU A 64 -25.10 -20.00 27.87
N ASN A 65 -24.69 -20.45 26.68
CA ASN A 65 -25.58 -21.06 25.70
C ASN A 65 -24.90 -22.19 24.89
N PRO A 66 -25.08 -23.47 25.27
CA PRO A 66 -24.41 -24.59 24.61
C PRO A 66 -24.82 -24.83 23.15
N THR A 67 -25.80 -24.10 22.63
CA THR A 67 -26.19 -24.13 21.20
C THR A 67 -25.50 -23.08 20.35
N LYS A 68 -24.68 -22.21 20.97
CA LYS A 68 -23.91 -21.15 20.29
C LYS A 68 -22.41 -21.36 20.52
N ALA A 69 -21.63 -20.86 19.58
CA ALA A 69 -20.17 -20.78 19.72
C ALA A 69 -19.73 -19.32 19.78
N THR A 70 -18.73 -19.05 20.60
CA THR A 70 -18.06 -17.76 20.73
C THR A 70 -16.60 -17.87 20.26
N LEU A 71 -16.01 -16.71 19.96
CA LEU A 71 -14.58 -16.63 19.68
C LEU A 71 -13.84 -16.59 21.03
N GLY A 72 -12.96 -17.55 21.28
CA GLY A 72 -12.08 -17.55 22.45
C GLY A 72 -10.91 -16.57 22.29
N SER A 73 -10.19 -16.32 23.38
CA SER A 73 -8.99 -15.46 23.36
C SER A 73 -7.86 -16.14 22.57
N GLY A 74 -7.77 -15.77 21.31
CA GLY A 74 -6.75 -16.23 20.38
C GLY A 74 -5.34 -15.76 20.73
N LYS A 75 -4.35 -16.38 20.11
CA LYS A 75 -2.98 -15.85 20.09
C LYS A 75 -2.85 -14.94 18.88
N SER A 76 -2.55 -13.67 19.11
CA SER A 76 -2.17 -12.73 18.06
C SER A 76 -0.71 -12.33 18.23
N THR A 77 -0.02 -12.05 17.15
CA THR A 77 1.35 -11.53 17.18
C THR A 77 1.45 -10.33 16.25
N PRO A 78 1.80 -9.14 16.76
CA PRO A 78 2.07 -7.99 15.92
C PRO A 78 3.42 -8.17 15.22
N TYR A 79 3.47 -7.84 13.94
CA TYR A 79 4.71 -7.88 13.17
C TYR A 79 4.68 -6.80 12.08
N ARG A 80 5.86 -6.36 11.65
CA ARG A 80 6.01 -5.39 10.58
C ARG A 80 6.14 -6.10 9.25
N ASN A 81 5.29 -5.73 8.31
CA ASN A 81 5.39 -6.15 6.92
C ASN A 81 6.20 -5.13 6.13
N ASP A 82 7.34 -5.55 5.58
CA ASP A 82 8.10 -4.73 4.64
C ASP A 82 7.40 -4.80 3.28
N VAL A 83 6.86 -3.66 2.85
CA VAL A 83 6.01 -3.53 1.66
C VAL A 83 6.87 -3.27 0.42
N ALA A 84 7.88 -2.40 0.55
CA ALA A 84 8.78 -2.04 -0.53
C ALA A 84 10.13 -1.57 0.01
N SER A 85 11.21 -1.88 -0.71
CA SER A 85 12.54 -1.32 -0.43
C SER A 85 13.12 -0.70 -1.69
N LEU A 86 13.54 0.56 -1.59
CA LEU A 86 14.09 1.34 -2.68
C LEU A 86 15.50 1.80 -2.32
N THR A 87 16.43 1.68 -3.27
CA THR A 87 17.78 2.24 -3.17
C THR A 87 17.94 3.27 -4.27
N MET A 88 18.38 4.48 -3.93
CA MET A 88 18.61 5.55 -4.89
C MET A 88 19.92 6.30 -4.61
N PRO A 89 20.58 6.87 -5.64
CA PRO A 89 21.69 7.79 -5.45
C PRO A 89 21.30 9.00 -4.58
N ILE A 90 22.27 9.57 -3.87
CA ILE A 90 22.03 10.71 -2.97
C ILE A 90 21.48 11.93 -3.72
N ASP A 91 21.99 12.25 -4.91
CA ASP A 91 21.51 13.40 -5.70
C ASP A 91 20.02 13.25 -6.11
N VAL A 92 19.58 12.02 -6.36
CA VAL A 92 18.17 11.71 -6.64
C VAL A 92 17.33 11.83 -5.36
N ALA A 93 17.86 11.39 -4.22
CA ALA A 93 17.20 11.53 -2.93
C ALA A 93 16.97 12.99 -2.53
N GLU A 94 17.94 13.87 -2.79
CA GLU A 94 17.81 15.31 -2.54
C GLU A 94 16.68 15.93 -3.37
N LYS A 95 16.63 15.62 -4.67
CA LYS A 95 15.57 16.09 -5.57
C LYS A 95 14.19 15.58 -5.12
N LEU A 96 14.12 14.33 -4.66
CA LEU A 96 12.90 13.76 -4.12
C LEU A 96 12.45 14.50 -2.86
N ALA A 97 13.36 14.78 -1.92
CA ALA A 97 13.05 15.50 -0.69
C ALA A 97 12.47 16.90 -0.95
N ILE A 98 13.09 17.67 -1.86
CA ILE A 98 12.60 19.01 -2.24
C ILE A 98 11.20 18.92 -2.84
N THR A 99 10.97 17.96 -3.75
CA THR A 99 9.66 17.75 -4.39
C THR A 99 8.59 17.42 -3.36
N LEU A 100 8.87 16.48 -2.45
CA LEU A 100 7.94 16.08 -1.41
C LEU A 100 7.59 17.23 -0.47
N LEU A 101 8.57 18.05 -0.06
CA LEU A 101 8.32 19.21 0.79
C LEU A 101 7.37 20.21 0.12
N ARG A 102 7.53 20.46 -1.17
CA ARG A 102 6.63 21.34 -1.94
C ARG A 102 5.22 20.77 -2.00
N MET A 103 5.08 19.48 -2.32
CA MET A 103 3.77 18.83 -2.39
C MET A 103 3.03 18.83 -1.04
N VAL A 104 3.76 18.63 0.07
CA VAL A 104 3.19 18.70 1.41
C VAL A 104 2.72 20.12 1.74
N ALA A 105 3.48 21.14 1.35
CA ALA A 105 3.07 22.53 1.51
C ALA A 105 1.78 22.82 0.72
N ASP A 106 1.75 22.46 -0.57
CA ASP A 106 0.58 22.64 -1.44
C ASP A 106 -0.68 21.92 -0.89
N SER A 107 -0.50 20.74 -0.27
CA SER A 107 -1.62 20.01 0.35
C SER A 107 -2.20 20.73 1.56
N LYS A 108 -1.35 21.30 2.41
CA LYS A 108 -1.77 22.03 3.61
C LYS A 108 -2.45 23.35 3.28
N ASP A 109 -1.98 24.02 2.23
CA ASP A 109 -2.57 25.28 1.76
C ASP A 109 -3.99 25.06 1.18
N ARG A 110 -4.28 23.86 0.66
CA ARG A 110 -5.65 23.47 0.25
C ARG A 110 -6.56 23.24 1.45
N GLU A 111 -6.06 22.56 2.48
CA GLU A 111 -6.84 22.32 3.71
C GLU A 111 -7.19 23.64 4.41
N SER A 112 -6.28 24.61 4.46
CA SER A 112 -6.54 25.92 5.09
C SER A 112 -7.55 26.77 4.33
N SER A 113 -7.54 26.70 2.99
CA SER A 113 -8.48 27.45 2.14
C SER A 113 -9.89 26.85 2.09
N GLU A 114 -10.05 25.55 2.39
CA GLU A 114 -11.36 24.91 2.57
C GLU A 114 -11.98 25.18 3.97
N SER A 115 -11.15 25.41 5.00
CA SER A 115 -11.63 25.72 6.37
C SER A 115 -12.06 27.17 6.60
N ASP A 116 -11.77 28.08 5.66
CA ASP A 116 -12.16 29.50 5.71
C ASP A 116 -13.44 29.82 4.91
N GLN A 117 -14.18 28.79 4.46
CA GLN A 117 -15.53 28.89 3.86
C GLN A 117 -16.60 28.31 4.79
#